data_AF-W7F3M5-F1
#
_entry.id   AF-W7F3M5-F1
#
_cell.length_a   1.000
_cell.length_b   1.000
_cell.length_c   1.000
_cell.angle_alpha   90.00
_cell.angle_beta   90.00
_cell.angle_gamma   90.00
#
_symmetry.space_group_name_H-M   'P 1'
#
loop_
_entity.id
_entity.type
_entity.pdbx_description
1 polymer ?
#
loop_
_entity_poly.entity_id
_entity_poly.type
_entity_poly.pdbx_seq_one_letter_code
_entity_poly.pdbx_strand_id
1 'polypeptide(L)'
;MNYYKNGESNAKLYTQPPYEVNEIGWGEFYLQVKIHFVDLTLSPISIVHFVKLNTDSDPNNIPPCVVNETYEEIIFKNPTVHFYNKFLQCNNTKIAPHKFQEHCTKKKKKKKNTKKIRN
;
A
#
# COMPACT_ATOMS: atom_id res chain seq x y z
N MET A 1 -12.64 19.99 5.72
CA MET A 1 -13.96 19.74 6.33
C MET A 1 -14.81 19.02 5.30
N ASN A 2 -14.80 17.68 5.27
CA ASN A 2 -15.65 16.92 4.36
C ASN A 2 -17.04 16.81 4.99
N TYR A 3 -18.06 17.22 4.25
CA TYR A 3 -19.45 17.14 4.67
C TYR A 3 -19.84 15.67 4.87
N TYR A 4 -20.14 15.28 6.10
CA TYR A 4 -20.78 14.01 6.40
C TYR A 4 -22.21 14.06 5.88
N LYS A 5 -22.46 13.42 4.73
CA LYS A 5 -23.81 12.96 4.40
C LYS A 5 -24.16 11.86 5.40
N ASN A 6 -25.11 12.17 6.28
CA ASN A 6 -26.06 11.23 6.88
C ASN A 6 -25.49 9.92 7.44
N GLY A 7 -24.57 9.99 8.42
CA GLY A 7 -24.27 8.85 9.30
C GLY A 7 -23.68 7.60 8.63
N GLU A 8 -23.43 7.63 7.31
CA GLU A 8 -22.76 6.56 6.59
C GLU A 8 -21.26 6.80 6.62
N SER A 9 -20.52 5.79 7.08
CA SER A 9 -19.06 5.78 6.94
C SER A 9 -18.70 5.88 5.45
N ASN A 10 -17.84 6.83 5.08
CA ASN A 10 -17.25 6.95 3.73
C ASN A 10 -16.25 5.80 3.45
N ALA A 11 -16.69 4.55 3.61
CA ALA A 11 -15.89 3.36 3.37
C ALA A 11 -16.06 2.92 1.92
N LYS A 12 -14.95 2.81 1.19
CA LYS A 12 -14.91 2.21 -0.15
C LYS A 12 -14.36 0.79 -0.07
N LEU A 13 -15.06 -0.15 -0.69
CA LEU A 13 -14.66 -1.56 -0.74
C LEU A 13 -14.10 -1.90 -2.11
N TYR A 14 -12.90 -2.47 -2.14
CA TYR A 14 -12.22 -2.95 -3.34
C TYR A 14 -11.90 -4.43 -3.19
N THR A 15 -12.46 -5.27 -4.07
CA THR A 15 -12.30 -6.73 -4.01
C THR A 15 -11.34 -7.29 -5.05
N GLN A 16 -10.85 -6.45 -5.96
CA GLN A 16 -9.93 -6.82 -7.04
C GLN A 16 -8.89 -5.71 -7.27
N PRO A 17 -7.67 -6.06 -7.74
CA PRO A 17 -6.66 -5.07 -8.07
C PRO A 17 -7.04 -4.25 -9.33
N PRO A 18 -6.54 -3.00 -9.46
CA PRO A 18 -5.77 -2.25 -8.48
C PRO A 18 -6.62 -1.80 -7.28
N TYR A 19 -6.08 -1.96 -6.07
CA TYR A 19 -6.74 -1.51 -4.83
C TYR A 19 -6.44 -0.02 -4.60
N GLU A 20 -7.10 0.85 -5.36
CA GLU A 20 -6.83 2.30 -5.37
C GLU A 20 -8.11 3.14 -5.22
N VAL A 21 -7.96 4.29 -4.56
CA VAL A 21 -9.00 5.31 -4.47
C VAL A 21 -8.51 6.61 -5.12
N ASN A 22 -9.31 7.16 -6.02
CA ASN A 22 -9.06 8.46 -6.64
C ASN A 22 -10.18 9.41 -6.17
N GLU A 23 -9.80 10.48 -5.47
CA GLU A 23 -10.72 11.50 -4.96
C GLU A 23 -10.11 12.90 -5.10
N ILE A 24 -10.98 13.92 -5.05
CA ILE A 24 -10.61 15.34 -5.06
C ILE A 24 -10.90 15.90 -3.67
N GLY A 25 -9.92 16.58 -3.09
CA GLY A 25 -10.05 17.15 -1.75
C GLY A 25 -9.03 18.26 -1.51
N TRP A 26 -9.24 18.99 -0.42
CA TRP A 26 -8.46 20.18 -0.06
C TRP A 26 -7.66 20.01 1.23
N GLY A 27 -7.75 18.85 1.87
CA GLY A 27 -7.17 18.62 3.19
C GLY A 27 -6.35 17.34 3.24
N GLU A 28 -5.30 17.39 4.04
CA GLU A 28 -4.50 16.24 4.45
C GLU A 28 -5.16 15.59 5.68
N PHE A 29 -5.14 14.26 5.74
CA PHE A 29 -5.78 13.53 6.83
C PHE A 29 -5.22 12.11 6.96
N TYR A 30 -5.48 11.48 8.09
CA TYR A 30 -5.20 10.06 8.30
C TYR A 30 -6.31 9.20 7.69
N LEU A 31 -5.96 8.45 6.64
CA LEU A 31 -6.80 7.46 6.00
C LEU A 31 -6.60 6.10 6.67
N GLN A 32 -7.65 5.54 7.25
CA GLN A 32 -7.64 4.15 7.70
C GLN A 32 -7.88 3.21 6.52
N VAL A 33 -6.95 2.30 6.27
CA VAL A 33 -7.07 1.23 5.27
C VAL A 33 -7.22 -0.10 5.99
N LYS A 34 -8.32 -0.80 5.73
CA LYS A 34 -8.58 -2.13 6.30
C LYS A 34 -8.37 -3.20 5.23
N ILE A 35 -7.40 -4.08 5.45
CA ILE A 35 -7.03 -5.17 4.56
C ILE A 35 -7.72 -6.44 5.03
N HIS A 36 -8.57 -6.99 4.18
CA HIS A 36 -9.22 -8.28 4.38
C HIS A 36 -8.48 -9.36 3.59
N PHE A 37 -8.37 -10.55 4.17
CA PHE A 37 -7.72 -11.69 3.54
C PHE A 37 -8.74 -12.63 2.91
N VAL A 38 -8.29 -13.41 1.92
CA VAL A 38 -9.13 -14.46 1.32
C VAL A 38 -9.49 -15.55 2.33
N ASP A 39 -8.62 -15.79 3.31
CA ASP A 39 -8.93 -16.62 4.47
C ASP A 39 -9.72 -15.80 5.49
N LEU A 40 -11.04 -16.05 5.53
CA LEU A 40 -11.98 -15.33 6.42
C LEU A 40 -11.76 -15.63 7.91
N THR A 41 -10.96 -16.65 8.24
CA THR A 41 -10.59 -16.93 9.64
C THR A 41 -9.56 -15.95 10.19
N LEU A 42 -8.82 -15.27 9.30
CA LEU A 42 -7.87 -14.26 9.68
C LEU A 42 -8.57 -12.92 9.93
N SER A 43 -8.25 -12.30 11.06
CA SER A 43 -8.76 -10.96 11.36
C SER A 43 -8.19 -9.93 10.36
N PRO A 44 -9.00 -8.96 9.89
CA PRO A 44 -8.52 -7.90 9.02
C PRO A 44 -7.44 -7.06 9.71
N ILE A 45 -6.46 -6.59 8.94
CA ILE A 45 -5.44 -5.66 9.43
C ILE A 45 -5.86 -4.23 9.11
N SER A 46 -5.73 -3.33 10.07
CA SER A 46 -5.92 -1.89 9.84
C SER A 46 -4.55 -1.20 9.82
N ILE A 47 -4.28 -0.48 8.76
CA ILE A 47 -3.15 0.46 8.67
C ILE A 47 -3.70 1.88 8.56
N VAL A 48 -2.91 2.86 8.97
CA VAL A 48 -3.24 4.28 8.87
C VAL A 48 -2.21 4.95 7.98
N HIS A 49 -2.67 5.55 6.88
CA HIS A 49 -1.83 6.25 5.92
C HIS A 49 -2.16 7.74 5.93
N PHE A 50 -1.15 8.61 6.00
CA PHE A 50 -1.37 10.05 5.97
C PHE A 50 -1.47 10.54 4.52
N VAL A 51 -2.66 10.96 4.09
CA VAL A 51 -2.87 11.53 2.75
C VAL A 51 -2.24 12.92 2.72
N LYS A 52 -1.18 13.06 1.92
CA LYS A 52 -0.41 14.30 1.77
C LYS A 52 -0.73 14.97 0.44
N LEU A 53 -0.95 16.29 0.46
CA LEU A 53 -1.29 17.11 -0.70
C LEU A 53 -0.20 18.14 -1.04
N ASN A 54 0.61 18.54 -0.05
CA ASN A 54 1.67 19.52 -0.23
C ASN A 54 3.06 18.87 -0.24
N THR A 55 4.02 19.51 -0.88
CA THR A 55 5.42 19.09 -0.85
C THR A 55 6.15 19.84 0.28
N ASP A 56 7.13 19.19 0.93
CA ASP A 56 8.04 19.90 1.86
C ASP A 56 9.23 20.54 1.10
N SER A 57 9.15 20.60 -0.23
CA SER A 57 10.27 20.97 -1.11
C SER A 57 10.43 22.48 -1.21
N ASP A 58 11.65 22.91 -1.59
CA ASP A 58 11.96 24.29 -1.93
C ASP A 58 10.94 24.82 -2.97
N PRO A 59 10.38 26.03 -2.79
CA PRO A 59 9.50 26.68 -3.77
C PRO A 59 10.07 26.72 -5.20
N ASN A 60 11.39 26.68 -5.34
CA ASN A 60 12.07 26.71 -6.63
C ASN A 60 12.20 25.33 -7.30
N ASN A 61 11.85 24.23 -6.62
CA ASN A 61 11.94 22.87 -7.14
C ASN A 61 10.74 22.03 -6.69
N ILE A 62 9.58 22.34 -7.27
CA ILE A 62 8.32 21.66 -6.98
C ILE A 62 8.24 20.39 -7.84
N PRO A 63 8.17 19.18 -7.24
CA PRO A 63 8.00 17.94 -8.00
C PRO A 63 6.63 17.89 -8.69
N PRO A 64 6.49 17.10 -9.78
CA PRO A 64 5.25 17.03 -10.56
C PRO A 64 4.08 16.39 -9.79
N CYS A 65 4.36 15.68 -8.69
CA CYS A 65 3.36 15.13 -7.80
C CYS A 65 3.92 14.97 -6.37
N VAL A 66 3.01 14.92 -5.40
CA VAL A 66 3.32 14.50 -4.02
C VAL A 66 3.24 12.98 -3.95
N VAL A 67 4.31 12.36 -3.46
CA VAL A 67 4.38 10.92 -3.20
C VAL A 67 4.62 10.72 -1.71
N ASN A 68 3.66 10.13 -1.02
CA ASN A 68 3.83 9.64 0.35
C ASN A 68 3.64 8.13 0.34
N GLU A 69 4.72 7.38 0.59
CA GLU A 69 4.72 5.91 0.53
C GLU A 69 5.19 5.34 1.86
N THR A 70 4.49 4.33 2.33
CA THR A 70 4.82 3.58 3.55
C THR A 70 5.02 2.11 3.19
N TYR A 71 6.15 1.53 3.60
CA TYR A 71 6.41 0.10 3.45
C TYR A 71 5.97 -0.63 4.71
N GLU A 72 5.11 -1.63 4.54
CA GLU A 72 4.60 -2.49 5.61
C GLU A 72 4.93 -3.96 5.32
N GLU A 73 5.27 -4.71 6.37
CA GLU A 73 5.49 -6.17 6.29
C GLU A 73 4.38 -6.90 7.03
N ILE A 74 3.52 -7.59 6.30
CA ILE A 74 2.46 -8.44 6.89
C ILE A 74 3.02 -9.86 7.04
N ILE A 75 3.15 -10.32 8.28
CA ILE A 75 3.70 -11.64 8.61
C ILE A 75 2.59 -12.59 9.03
N PHE A 76 2.44 -13.68 8.29
CA PHE A 76 1.51 -14.77 8.64
C PHE A 76 2.29 -15.90 9.31
N LYS A 77 2.12 -16.04 10.64
CA LYS A 77 2.72 -17.13 11.40
C LYS A 77 1.80 -18.35 11.32
N ASN A 78 2.32 -19.48 10.84
CA ASN A 78 1.60 -20.74 10.71
C ASN A 78 0.26 -20.60 9.93
N PRO A 79 0.28 -20.15 8.66
CA PRO A 79 -0.93 -20.01 7.87
C PRO A 79 -1.64 -21.36 7.65
N THR A 80 -2.95 -21.31 7.41
CA THR A 80 -3.69 -22.51 6.98
C THR A 80 -3.12 -23.04 5.67
N VAL A 81 -3.21 -24.37 5.44
CA VAL A 81 -2.72 -24.99 4.19
C VAL A 81 -3.37 -24.35 2.97
N HIS A 82 -4.67 -24.02 3.05
CA HIS A 82 -5.40 -23.33 1.99
C HIS A 82 -4.80 -21.95 1.68
N PHE A 83 -4.57 -21.13 2.71
CA PHE A 83 -4.04 -19.78 2.56
C PHE A 83 -2.59 -19.79 2.08
N TYR A 84 -1.78 -20.73 2.57
CA TYR A 84 -0.43 -20.97 2.08
C TYR A 84 -0.40 -21.33 0.60
N ASN A 85 -1.26 -22.24 0.15
CA ASN A 85 -1.37 -22.63 -1.26
C ASN A 85 -1.77 -21.45 -2.16
N LYS A 86 -2.62 -20.53 -1.66
CA LYS A 86 -2.96 -19.30 -2.40
C LYS A 86 -1.73 -18.43 -2.64
N PHE A 87 -0.86 -18.24 -1.65
CA PHE A 87 0.39 -17.48 -1.86
C PHE A 87 1.26 -18.09 -2.96
N LEU A 88 1.41 -19.40 -2.99
CA LEU A 88 2.23 -20.08 -4.00
C LEU A 88 1.69 -19.86 -5.43
N GLN A 89 0.37 -19.73 -5.58
CA GLN A 89 -0.28 -19.51 -6.87
C GLN A 89 -0.21 -18.05 -7.35
N CYS A 90 -0.13 -17.08 -6.43
CA CYS A 90 -0.12 -15.65 -6.73
C CYS A 90 1.15 -15.15 -7.45
N ASN A 91 2.18 -15.99 -7.57
CA ASN A 91 3.50 -15.60 -8.08
C ASN A 91 3.55 -15.27 -9.59
N ASN A 92 2.44 -15.46 -10.32
CA ASN A 92 2.41 -15.41 -11.78
C ASN A 92 1.56 -14.28 -12.39
N THR A 93 0.97 -13.38 -11.58
CA THR A 93 0.16 -12.29 -12.11
C THR A 93 1.06 -11.14 -12.55
N LYS A 94 1.38 -11.07 -13.84
CA LYS A 94 2.01 -9.88 -14.44
C LYS A 94 0.97 -8.76 -14.46
N ILE A 95 1.11 -7.80 -13.55
CA ILE A 95 0.29 -6.59 -13.53
C ILE A 95 0.98 -5.54 -14.42
N ALA A 96 0.20 -4.82 -15.21
CA ALA A 96 0.72 -3.72 -16.00
C ALA A 96 1.37 -2.65 -15.08
N PRO A 97 2.40 -1.93 -15.54
CA PRO A 97 3.00 -0.84 -14.78
C PRO A 97 1.93 0.18 -14.36
N HIS A 98 1.97 0.63 -13.11
CA HIS A 98 1.08 1.71 -12.68
C HIS A 98 1.50 3.02 -13.37
N LYS A 99 0.52 3.86 -13.76
CA LYS A 99 0.76 5.12 -14.48
C LYS A 99 1.73 6.08 -13.79
N PHE A 100 1.83 6.01 -12.46
CA PHE A 100 2.74 6.83 -11.65
C PHE A 100 3.95 6.07 -11.10
N GLN A 101 4.22 4.85 -11.59
CA GLN A 101 5.28 3.98 -11.08
C GLN A 101 6.69 4.63 -11.14
N GLU A 102 6.91 5.56 -12.07
CA GLU A 102 8.19 6.28 -12.19
C GLU A 102 8.46 7.21 -11.00
N HIS A 103 7.42 7.69 -10.33
CA HIS A 103 7.49 8.56 -9.16
C HIS A 103 7.55 7.79 -7.84
N CYS A 104 7.14 6.52 -7.83
CA CYS A 104 7.23 5.64 -6.68
C CYS A 104 8.68 5.35 -6.28
N THR A 105 8.94 5.15 -4.99
CA THR A 105 10.29 4.87 -4.48
C THR A 105 10.84 3.57 -5.09
N LYS A 106 11.87 3.69 -5.93
CA LYS A 106 12.60 2.52 -6.45
C LYS A 106 13.31 1.85 -5.28
N LYS A 107 12.88 0.63 -4.90
CA LYS A 107 13.61 -0.22 -3.92
C LYS A 107 15.09 -0.28 -4.31
N LYS A 108 15.96 0.44 -3.59
CA LYS A 108 17.42 0.28 -3.69
C LYS A 108 17.72 -1.16 -3.27
N LYS A 109 17.98 -2.05 -4.24
CA LYS A 109 18.53 -3.38 -3.97
C LYS A 109 19.91 -3.20 -3.30
N LYS A 110 19.97 -3.12 -1.97
CA LYS A 110 21.21 -3.34 -1.22
C LYS A 110 21.58 -4.81 -1.44
N LYS A 111 22.46 -5.10 -2.41
CA LYS A 111 23.19 -6.36 -2.47
C LYS A 111 23.94 -6.49 -1.13
N LYS A 112 23.41 -7.29 -0.21
CA LYS A 112 24.20 -7.74 0.95
C LYS A 112 25.34 -8.58 0.39
N ASN A 113 26.56 -8.04 0.43
CA ASN A 113 27.79 -8.81 0.22
C ASN A 113 27.88 -9.88 1.30
N THR A 114 27.38 -11.07 1.04
CA THR A 114 27.74 -12.24 1.86
C THR A 114 29.14 -12.67 1.43
N LYS A 115 30.16 -12.19 2.14
CA LYS A 115 31.46 -12.89 2.18
C LYS A 115 31.19 -14.25 2.82
N LYS A 116 31.19 -15.30 2.00
CA LYS A 116 31.19 -16.69 2.46
C LYS A 116 32.58 -16.95 3.04
N ILE A 117 32.70 -16.95 4.37
CA ILE A 117 33.86 -17.52 5.04
C ILE A 117 33.73 -19.03 4.84
N ARG A 118 34.66 -19.61 4.08
CA ARG A 118 34.83 -21.06 4.01
C ARG A 118 35.70 -21.43 5.20
N ASN A 119 35.21 -22.38 6.02
CA ASN A 119 36.06 -23.15 6.92
C ASN A 119 36.94 -24.10 6.11
#